data_AF-A0A3S4RTN7-F1
#
_entry.id   AF-A0A3S4RTN7-F1
#
_cell.length_a   1.000
_cell.length_b   1.000
_cell.length_c   1.000
_cell.angle_alpha   90.00
_cell.angle_beta   90.00
_cell.angle_gamma   90.00
#
_symmetry.space_group_name_H-M   'P 1'
#
loop_
_entity.id
_entity.type
_entity.pdbx_description
1 polymer ?
#
loop_
_entity_poly.entity_id
_entity_poly.type
_entity_poly.pdbx_seq_one_letter_code
_entity_poly.pdbx_strand_id
1 'polypeptide(L)'
;MKLLFPDSLYSIENISFANFLYFQKEHVALTLQPSASMPFGGCDPYQFLRYIQTRQPKWQPIYVKIFSEWVKSSKDVIDTFKHLEPLKDAGVVKTILLSYSRTEKTLGDTISFVKDTNIAYRELFSMINIDQAYQELMAHLCFEIFLQLYGPKDNVLDQDPRIVDFGALYEYCDRFFDRYSLEEALVNCYFFRFYKVGNANDILLSNTNIIPILDTARTQHAEEVHIEPSSYNDRIDVVSFEIFRQIISPYLDDTDKEIRSDVTADLILNQNEEVIKLKNKCWKLAENFKGEKDLGVITSNIAKYISVNVESDIKALLKLDAKTYGSIKDKIFADQKSWIGLGGFVFSAYSDKPLITVGASIALLSSVLAKSYQTVQENRKAISQSDYSLIYRLNKS
;
A
#
# COMPACT_ATOMS: atom_id res chain seq x y z
N MET A 1 7.26 7.42 -13.25
CA MET A 1 6.27 6.87 -12.30
C MET A 1 6.14 5.42 -12.64
N LYS A 2 6.60 4.53 -11.74
CA LYS A 2 6.62 3.10 -12.01
C LYS A 2 5.41 2.37 -11.43
N LEU A 3 4.71 2.94 -10.44
CA LEU A 3 3.53 2.30 -9.86
C LEU A 3 2.33 3.24 -9.82
N LEU A 4 1.18 2.71 -10.26
CA LEU A 4 -0.12 3.35 -10.22
C LEU A 4 -1.13 2.40 -9.58
N PHE A 5 -1.83 2.87 -8.53
CA PHE A 5 -3.00 2.18 -7.98
C PHE A 5 -4.26 2.65 -8.70
N PRO A 6 -4.88 1.83 -9.58
CA PRO A 6 -5.99 2.29 -10.41
C PRO A 6 -7.28 2.50 -9.62
N ASP A 7 -7.45 1.81 -8.48
CA ASP A 7 -8.54 2.05 -7.54
C ASP A 7 -8.03 2.96 -6.44
N SER A 8 -8.89 3.86 -5.96
CA SER A 8 -8.58 4.65 -4.78
C SER A 8 -8.35 3.72 -3.57
N LEU A 9 -7.46 4.12 -2.68
CA LEU A 9 -7.24 3.42 -1.42
C LEU A 9 -8.28 3.89 -0.40
N TYR A 10 -9.18 2.99 -0.04
CA TYR A 10 -10.23 3.21 0.98
C TYR A 10 -9.78 2.77 2.38
N SER A 11 -8.67 2.03 2.48
CA SER A 11 -8.08 1.60 3.74
C SER A 11 -6.59 1.36 3.58
N ILE A 12 -5.81 1.75 4.59
CA ILE A 12 -4.38 1.45 4.67
C ILE A 12 -4.08 -0.04 4.85
N GLU A 13 -5.07 -0.85 5.26
CA GLU A 13 -4.91 -2.30 5.39
C GLU A 13 -4.92 -3.03 4.03
N ASN A 14 -5.40 -2.36 2.98
CA ASN A 14 -5.45 -2.95 1.64
C ASN A 14 -4.12 -2.81 0.88
N ILE A 15 -3.07 -2.29 1.53
CA ILE A 15 -1.78 -2.03 0.91
C ILE A 15 -0.64 -2.42 1.86
N SER A 16 0.36 -3.11 1.32
CA SER A 16 1.62 -3.32 2.04
C SER A 16 2.49 -2.06 1.99
N PHE A 17 3.01 -1.61 3.12
CA PHE A 17 3.91 -0.46 3.20
C PHE A 17 5.30 -0.78 2.65
N ALA A 18 5.61 -2.06 2.40
CA ALA A 18 6.78 -2.48 1.63
C ALA A 18 6.82 -1.85 0.23
N ASN A 19 5.65 -1.55 -0.36
CA ASN A 19 5.57 -0.84 -1.64
C ASN A 19 6.28 0.52 -1.59
N PHE A 20 6.07 1.28 -0.53
CA PHE A 20 6.62 2.63 -0.39
C PHE A 20 8.13 2.59 -0.13
N LEU A 21 8.62 1.59 0.61
CA LEU A 21 10.05 1.40 0.83
C LEU A 21 10.78 0.93 -0.43
N TYR A 22 10.23 -0.08 -1.13
CA TYR A 22 10.88 -0.64 -2.29
C TYR A 22 10.89 0.35 -3.46
N PHE A 23 9.79 1.05 -3.72
CA PHE A 23 9.64 1.95 -4.88
C PHE A 23 9.85 3.43 -4.55
N GLN A 24 10.52 3.74 -3.43
CA GLN A 24 10.74 5.10 -2.91
C GLN A 24 11.31 6.13 -3.92
N LYS A 25 12.08 5.70 -4.94
CA LYS A 25 12.67 6.59 -5.95
C LYS A 25 11.77 6.90 -7.15
N GLU A 26 10.73 6.10 -7.36
CA GLU A 26 9.96 6.12 -8.62
C GLU A 26 8.58 6.77 -8.47
N HIS A 27 8.27 7.19 -7.24
CA HIS A 27 7.00 7.69 -6.74
C HIS A 27 5.83 6.72 -6.96
N VAL A 28 5.07 6.47 -5.89
CA VAL A 28 3.84 5.68 -5.93
C VAL A 28 2.67 6.62 -6.18
N ALA A 29 1.93 6.40 -7.27
CA ALA A 29 0.74 7.18 -7.56
C ALA A 29 -0.52 6.55 -6.98
N LEU A 30 -1.17 7.30 -6.11
CA LEU A 30 -2.47 6.98 -5.55
C LEU A 30 -3.53 7.76 -6.33
N THR A 31 -4.49 7.04 -6.89
CA THR A 31 -5.55 7.67 -7.66
C THR A 31 -6.62 8.21 -6.72
N LEU A 32 -7.01 9.44 -6.97
CA LEU A 32 -8.27 9.97 -6.51
C LEU A 32 -9.25 9.95 -7.67
N GLN A 33 -10.47 9.54 -7.36
CA GLN A 33 -11.56 9.70 -8.28
C GLN A 33 -12.05 11.14 -8.30
N PRO A 34 -12.40 11.68 -9.47
CA PRO A 34 -13.28 12.85 -9.57
C PRO A 34 -14.58 12.54 -8.82
N SER A 35 -14.66 12.99 -7.56
CA SER A 35 -15.89 12.93 -6.79
C SER A 35 -16.86 13.96 -7.37
N ALA A 36 -18.15 13.61 -7.47
CA ALA A 36 -19.20 14.59 -7.74
C ALA A 36 -19.15 15.69 -6.67
N SER A 37 -18.67 16.88 -7.04
CA SER A 37 -18.66 18.02 -6.15
C SER A 37 -19.26 19.23 -6.86
N MET A 38 -20.09 19.96 -6.11
CA MET A 38 -20.74 21.20 -6.56
C MET A 38 -19.77 22.17 -7.29
N PRO A 39 -18.54 22.42 -6.79
CA PRO A 39 -17.60 23.33 -7.46
C PRO A 39 -17.18 22.91 -8.86
N PHE A 40 -17.14 21.61 -9.17
CA PHE A 40 -16.67 21.11 -10.47
C PHE A 40 -17.81 20.71 -11.40
N GLY A 41 -18.94 20.24 -10.87
CA GLY A 41 -20.05 19.70 -11.65
C GLY A 41 -21.30 20.55 -11.73
N GLY A 42 -21.48 21.51 -10.83
CA GLY A 42 -22.75 22.26 -10.68
C GLY A 42 -23.92 21.43 -10.13
N CYS A 43 -23.76 20.11 -9.99
CA CYS A 43 -24.73 19.24 -9.33
C CYS A 43 -24.40 19.13 -7.83
N ASP A 44 -25.43 19.27 -7.00
CA ASP A 44 -25.37 18.93 -5.58
C ASP A 44 -26.10 17.59 -5.35
N PRO A 45 -25.38 16.46 -5.12
CA PRO A 45 -26.00 15.17 -4.85
C PRO A 45 -26.97 15.19 -3.66
N TYR A 46 -26.79 16.10 -2.69
CA TYR A 46 -27.70 16.27 -1.55
C TYR A 46 -29.01 16.95 -1.98
N GLN A 47 -28.97 17.91 -2.90
CA GLN A 47 -30.18 18.53 -3.44
C GLN A 47 -30.96 17.55 -4.32
N PHE A 48 -30.25 16.77 -5.16
CA PHE A 48 -30.91 15.75 -5.95
C PHE A 48 -31.55 14.67 -5.06
N LEU A 49 -30.89 14.25 -3.98
CA LEU A 49 -31.49 13.36 -2.97
C LEU A 49 -32.80 13.93 -2.41
N ARG A 50 -32.83 15.20 -2.02
CA ARG A 50 -34.06 15.87 -1.51
C ARG A 50 -35.16 15.91 -2.58
N TYR A 51 -34.79 16.19 -3.82
CA TYR A 51 -35.71 16.20 -4.96
C TYR A 51 -36.37 14.82 -5.14
N ILE A 52 -35.58 13.75 -5.12
CA ILE A 52 -36.05 12.37 -5.25
C ILE A 52 -36.90 11.96 -4.03
N GLN A 53 -36.51 12.33 -2.81
CA GLN A 53 -37.28 12.05 -1.58
C GLN A 53 -38.68 12.65 -1.61
N THR A 54 -38.86 13.78 -2.30
CA THR A 54 -40.17 14.41 -2.47
C THR A 54 -41.05 13.65 -3.46
N ARG A 55 -40.46 13.09 -4.52
CA ARG A 55 -41.19 12.39 -5.59
C ARG A 55 -41.39 10.89 -5.34
N GLN A 56 -40.53 10.28 -4.53
CA GLN A 56 -40.57 8.86 -4.14
C GLN A 56 -40.67 7.88 -5.33
N PRO A 57 -39.79 7.94 -6.34
CA PRO A 57 -39.77 6.94 -7.40
C PRO A 57 -39.42 5.55 -6.87
N LYS A 58 -39.76 4.51 -7.64
CA LYS A 58 -39.47 3.10 -7.27
C LYS A 58 -37.98 2.83 -7.01
N TRP A 59 -37.09 3.54 -7.71
CA TRP A 59 -35.64 3.43 -7.55
C TRP A 59 -35.08 4.31 -6.43
N GLN A 60 -35.89 5.10 -5.71
CA GLN A 60 -35.42 5.92 -4.59
C GLN A 60 -34.58 5.12 -3.58
N PRO A 61 -34.98 3.91 -3.13
CA PRO A 61 -34.17 3.14 -2.18
C PRO A 61 -32.78 2.78 -2.74
N ILE A 62 -32.69 2.55 -4.05
CA ILE A 62 -31.42 2.27 -4.75
C ILE A 62 -30.52 3.52 -4.69
N TYR A 63 -31.05 4.69 -5.03
CA TYR A 63 -30.29 5.94 -4.98
C TYR A 63 -29.86 6.31 -3.55
N VAL A 64 -30.72 6.12 -2.55
CA VAL A 64 -30.38 6.34 -1.14
C VAL A 64 -29.18 5.48 -0.73
N LYS A 65 -29.14 4.21 -1.15
CA LYS A 65 -28.00 3.31 -0.91
C LYS A 65 -26.74 3.79 -1.62
N ILE A 66 -26.83 4.15 -2.91
CA ILE A 66 -25.69 4.69 -3.68
C ILE A 66 -25.13 5.94 -2.99
N PHE A 67 -26.01 6.84 -2.54
CA PHE A 67 -25.64 8.05 -1.84
C PHE A 67 -24.95 7.77 -0.50
N SER A 68 -25.47 6.86 0.32
CA SER A 68 -24.86 6.53 1.62
C SER A 68 -23.48 5.90 1.47
N GLU A 69 -23.32 4.97 0.53
CA GLU A 69 -22.03 4.31 0.26
C GLU A 69 -21.03 5.27 -0.37
N TRP A 70 -21.48 6.18 -1.23
CA TRP A 70 -20.65 7.27 -1.75
C TRP A 70 -20.12 8.18 -0.62
N VAL A 71 -20.99 8.64 0.29
CA VAL A 71 -20.57 9.48 1.43
C VAL A 71 -19.57 8.74 2.33
N LYS A 72 -19.84 7.46 2.62
CA LYS A 72 -18.95 6.62 3.44
C LYS A 72 -17.58 6.46 2.78
N SER A 73 -17.55 5.97 1.55
CA SER A 73 -16.31 5.73 0.81
C SER A 73 -15.50 7.02 0.55
N SER A 74 -16.15 8.18 0.38
CA SER A 74 -15.44 9.47 0.32
C SER A 74 -14.73 9.82 1.63
N LYS A 75 -15.33 9.50 2.79
CA LYS A 75 -14.67 9.69 4.10
C LYS A 75 -13.50 8.73 4.26
N ASP A 76 -13.70 7.46 3.91
CA ASP A 76 -12.68 6.42 4.01
C ASP A 76 -11.44 6.77 3.16
N VAL A 77 -11.62 7.32 1.96
CA VAL A 77 -10.51 7.87 1.14
C VAL A 77 -9.83 9.03 1.85
N ILE A 78 -10.57 10.04 2.31
CA ILE A 78 -9.98 11.21 2.97
C ILE A 78 -9.16 10.78 4.19
N ASP A 79 -9.69 9.89 5.01
CA ASP A 79 -9.01 9.42 6.21
C ASP A 79 -7.79 8.57 5.86
N THR A 80 -7.88 7.68 4.87
CA THR A 80 -6.72 6.93 4.35
C THR A 80 -5.61 7.87 3.87
N PHE A 81 -5.95 8.92 3.12
CA PHE A 81 -4.95 9.87 2.61
C PHE A 81 -4.31 10.71 3.72
N LYS A 82 -5.03 11.03 4.81
CA LYS A 82 -4.42 11.64 6.00
C LYS A 82 -3.39 10.72 6.64
N HIS A 83 -3.71 9.43 6.78
CA HIS A 83 -2.75 8.45 7.32
C HIS A 83 -1.50 8.34 6.43
N LEU A 84 -1.63 8.54 5.12
CA LEU A 84 -0.50 8.49 4.17
C LEU A 84 0.22 9.83 4.00
N GLU A 85 -0.18 10.89 4.71
CA GLU A 85 0.47 12.22 4.64
C GLU A 85 1.97 12.19 4.96
N PRO A 86 2.46 11.44 5.97
CA PRO A 86 3.91 11.31 6.22
C PRO A 86 4.70 10.81 4.99
N LEU A 87 4.14 9.89 4.21
CA LEU A 87 4.76 9.36 3.00
C LEU A 87 4.72 10.31 1.82
N LYS A 88 3.69 11.18 1.78
CA LYS A 88 3.61 12.27 0.82
C LYS A 88 4.68 13.33 1.13
N ASP A 89 4.86 13.67 2.40
CA ASP A 89 5.88 14.63 2.86
C ASP A 89 7.30 14.10 2.67
N ALA A 90 7.50 12.79 2.83
CA ALA A 90 8.74 12.09 2.47
C ALA A 90 8.97 12.03 0.94
N GLY A 91 8.05 12.52 0.13
CA GLY A 91 8.16 12.59 -1.33
C GLY A 91 7.97 11.26 -2.05
N VAL A 92 7.45 10.21 -1.39
CA VAL A 92 7.27 8.88 -2.00
C VAL A 92 5.90 8.75 -2.65
N VAL A 93 4.87 9.35 -2.07
CA VAL A 93 3.49 9.28 -2.57
C VAL A 93 3.14 10.50 -3.40
N LYS A 94 2.49 10.28 -4.54
CA LYS A 94 1.83 11.33 -5.32
C LYS A 94 0.36 11.02 -5.50
N THR A 95 -0.45 12.04 -5.41
CA THR A 95 -1.89 11.95 -5.68
C THR A 95 -2.15 12.30 -7.13
N ILE A 96 -2.87 11.44 -7.85
CA ILE A 96 -3.25 11.67 -9.24
C ILE A 96 -4.76 11.67 -9.37
N LEU A 97 -5.32 12.72 -9.96
CA LEU A 97 -6.70 12.73 -10.37
C LEU A 97 -6.81 12.09 -11.75
N LEU A 98 -7.49 10.95 -11.85
CA LEU A 98 -7.74 10.32 -13.14
C LEU A 98 -8.90 11.03 -13.85
N SER A 99 -8.64 11.49 -15.07
CA SER A 99 -9.66 12.08 -15.94
C SER A 99 -9.98 11.11 -17.08
N TYR A 100 -11.22 10.66 -17.12
CA TYR A 100 -11.79 9.84 -18.18
C TYR A 100 -13.30 10.06 -18.21
N SER A 101 -13.88 9.84 -19.40
CA SER A 101 -15.31 10.01 -19.61
C SER A 101 -16.09 8.92 -18.87
N ARG A 102 -17.20 9.30 -18.24
CA ARG A 102 -18.21 8.38 -17.69
C ARG A 102 -19.58 8.69 -18.28
N THR A 103 -19.63 8.93 -19.58
CA THR A 103 -20.86 9.31 -20.28
C THR A 103 -21.73 8.08 -20.60
N GLU A 104 -22.97 8.31 -21.05
CA GLU A 104 -23.82 7.22 -21.55
C GLU A 104 -23.17 6.42 -22.68
N LYS A 105 -22.37 7.09 -23.54
CA LYS A 105 -21.58 6.41 -24.58
C LYS A 105 -20.56 5.45 -23.95
N THR A 106 -19.78 5.92 -22.99
CA THR A 106 -18.76 5.09 -22.31
C THR A 106 -19.39 3.93 -21.54
N LEU A 107 -20.60 4.11 -21.00
CA LEU A 107 -21.38 3.02 -20.44
C LEU A 107 -21.72 1.96 -21.48
N GLY A 108 -22.14 2.36 -22.68
CA GLY A 108 -22.38 1.44 -23.79
C GLY A 108 -21.11 0.65 -24.20
N ASP A 109 -19.97 1.33 -24.28
CA ASP A 109 -18.68 0.71 -24.57
C ASP A 109 -18.30 -0.31 -23.47
N THR A 110 -18.50 0.04 -22.20
CA THR A 110 -18.17 -0.81 -21.06
C THR A 110 -19.09 -2.02 -20.92
N ILE A 111 -20.39 -1.87 -21.24
CA ILE A 111 -21.32 -3.00 -21.31
C ILE A 111 -20.88 -4.01 -22.38
N SER A 112 -20.38 -3.52 -23.51
CA SER A 112 -19.88 -4.37 -24.59
C SER A 112 -18.65 -5.13 -24.11
N PHE A 113 -17.67 -4.42 -23.52
CA PHE A 113 -16.50 -5.02 -22.89
C PHE A 113 -16.85 -6.10 -21.86
N VAL A 114 -17.78 -5.81 -20.94
CA VAL A 114 -18.21 -6.77 -19.91
C VAL A 114 -18.82 -8.03 -20.54
N LYS A 115 -19.62 -7.89 -21.61
CA LYS A 115 -20.18 -9.03 -22.32
C LYS A 115 -19.09 -9.88 -22.99
N ASP A 116 -18.07 -9.23 -23.55
CA ASP A 116 -16.99 -9.91 -24.25
C ASP A 116 -16.17 -10.81 -23.31
N THR A 117 -16.11 -10.49 -22.00
CA THR A 117 -15.45 -11.35 -21.01
C THR A 117 -16.09 -12.74 -20.86
N ASN A 118 -17.36 -12.90 -21.26
CA ASN A 118 -18.16 -14.11 -21.05
C ASN A 118 -18.26 -14.58 -19.58
N ILE A 119 -18.08 -13.66 -18.62
CA ILE A 119 -18.27 -13.90 -17.18
C ILE A 119 -19.64 -13.35 -16.76
N ALA A 120 -20.36 -14.09 -15.90
CA ALA A 120 -21.66 -13.67 -15.43
C ALA A 120 -21.58 -12.42 -14.51
N TYR A 121 -22.55 -11.50 -14.60
CA TYR A 121 -22.58 -10.28 -13.77
C TYR A 121 -22.44 -10.52 -12.27
N ARG A 122 -23.06 -11.57 -11.74
CA ARG A 122 -22.96 -11.92 -10.32
C ARG A 122 -21.52 -12.28 -9.90
N GLU A 123 -20.80 -12.97 -10.79
CA GLU A 123 -19.41 -13.32 -10.57
C GLU A 123 -18.51 -12.08 -10.70
N LEU A 124 -18.73 -11.26 -11.73
CA LEU A 124 -18.04 -9.97 -11.87
C LEU A 124 -18.25 -9.07 -10.67
N PHE A 125 -19.47 -9.00 -10.13
CA PHE A 125 -19.79 -8.21 -8.95
C PHE A 125 -18.99 -8.64 -7.71
N SER A 126 -18.67 -9.93 -7.59
CA SER A 126 -17.80 -10.43 -6.50
C SER A 126 -16.32 -10.11 -6.69
N MET A 127 -15.92 -9.72 -7.91
CA MET A 127 -14.54 -9.42 -8.27
C MET A 127 -14.19 -7.94 -8.21
N ILE A 128 -15.17 -7.02 -8.27
CA ILE A 128 -14.92 -5.58 -8.28
C ILE A 128 -14.68 -5.01 -6.87
N ASN A 129 -13.97 -3.88 -6.78
CA ASN A 129 -13.98 -3.07 -5.57
C ASN A 129 -15.29 -2.27 -5.51
N ILE A 130 -16.12 -2.60 -4.51
CA ILE A 130 -17.48 -2.08 -4.39
C ILE A 130 -17.52 -0.59 -4.04
N ASP A 131 -16.63 -0.11 -3.18
CA ASP A 131 -16.55 1.30 -2.77
C ASP A 131 -16.19 2.16 -3.98
N GLN A 132 -15.25 1.68 -4.80
CA GLN A 132 -14.88 2.27 -6.07
C GLN A 132 -16.05 2.28 -7.07
N ALA A 133 -16.80 1.19 -7.19
CA ALA A 133 -17.96 1.12 -8.07
C ALA A 133 -19.06 2.13 -7.71
N TYR A 134 -19.30 2.35 -6.41
CA TYR A 134 -20.24 3.38 -5.94
C TYR A 134 -19.78 4.80 -6.27
N GLN A 135 -18.48 5.09 -6.11
CA GLN A 135 -17.92 6.39 -6.52
C GLN A 135 -18.10 6.64 -8.03
N GLU A 136 -17.82 5.62 -8.86
CA GLU A 136 -17.96 5.72 -10.33
C GLU A 136 -19.42 5.90 -10.75
N LEU A 137 -20.35 5.17 -10.12
CA LEU A 137 -21.78 5.30 -10.41
C LEU A 137 -22.31 6.67 -9.97
N MET A 138 -21.86 7.19 -8.83
CA MET A 138 -22.22 8.54 -8.40
C MET A 138 -21.66 9.60 -9.36
N ALA A 139 -20.40 9.47 -9.80
CA ALA A 139 -19.79 10.36 -10.77
C ALA A 139 -20.47 10.28 -12.14
N HIS A 140 -20.91 9.10 -12.57
CA HIS A 140 -21.72 8.94 -13.77
C HIS A 140 -23.00 9.78 -13.68
N LEU A 141 -23.82 9.56 -12.65
CA LEU A 141 -25.13 10.19 -12.52
C LEU A 141 -25.04 11.69 -12.22
N CYS A 142 -24.29 12.05 -11.18
CA CYS A 142 -24.31 13.40 -10.59
C CYS A 142 -23.17 14.28 -11.08
N PHE A 143 -22.32 13.81 -11.98
CA PHE A 143 -21.30 14.66 -12.60
C PHE A 143 -21.38 14.61 -14.12
N GLU A 144 -21.17 13.45 -14.72
CA GLU A 144 -21.04 13.33 -16.17
C GLU A 144 -22.38 13.48 -16.89
N ILE A 145 -23.41 12.73 -16.48
CA ILE A 145 -24.76 12.88 -17.06
C ILE A 145 -25.33 14.27 -16.75
N PHE A 146 -25.08 14.78 -15.54
CA PHE A 146 -25.48 16.15 -15.20
C PHE A 146 -24.86 17.18 -16.16
N LEU A 147 -23.55 17.12 -16.39
CA LEU A 147 -22.88 18.00 -17.35
C LEU A 147 -23.36 17.78 -18.79
N GLN A 148 -23.72 16.56 -19.19
CA GLN A 148 -24.32 16.32 -20.50
C GLN A 148 -25.70 16.97 -20.67
N LEU A 149 -26.49 17.01 -19.61
CA LEU A 149 -27.86 17.54 -19.62
C LEU A 149 -27.91 19.06 -19.42
N TYR A 150 -27.06 19.58 -18.54
CA TYR A 150 -27.13 20.96 -18.03
C TYR A 150 -25.84 21.77 -18.21
N GLY A 151 -24.74 21.12 -18.63
CA GLY A 151 -23.47 21.79 -18.85
C GLY A 151 -23.56 22.84 -19.98
N PRO A 152 -22.70 23.87 -19.95
CA PRO A 152 -22.69 24.90 -20.98
C PRO A 152 -22.40 24.25 -22.34
N LYS A 153 -23.34 24.42 -23.28
CA LYS A 153 -23.17 23.94 -24.66
C LYS A 153 -22.04 24.70 -25.39
N ASP A 154 -21.76 25.92 -24.94
CA ASP A 154 -20.63 26.76 -25.31
C ASP A 154 -20.17 27.54 -24.06
N ASN A 155 -19.04 27.16 -23.45
CA ASN A 155 -18.27 27.83 -22.37
C ASN A 155 -18.82 29.13 -21.70
N VAL A 156 -19.97 29.09 -21.03
CA VAL A 156 -20.37 30.16 -20.11
C VAL A 156 -21.02 29.58 -18.85
N LEU A 157 -20.30 29.66 -17.72
CA LEU A 157 -20.82 29.42 -16.36
C LEU A 157 -21.67 30.63 -15.91
N ASP A 158 -22.71 31.00 -16.66
CA ASP A 158 -23.57 32.17 -16.36
C ASP A 158 -24.87 31.82 -15.62
N GLN A 159 -25.12 30.54 -15.34
CA GLN A 159 -26.26 30.17 -14.52
C GLN A 159 -25.87 30.19 -13.05
N ASP A 160 -26.64 30.91 -12.22
CA ASP A 160 -26.52 30.81 -10.76
C ASP A 160 -26.70 29.33 -10.39
N PRO A 161 -25.66 28.65 -9.84
CA PRO A 161 -25.69 27.21 -9.55
C PRO A 161 -26.73 26.84 -8.48
N ARG A 162 -27.51 27.79 -7.97
CA ARG A 162 -28.50 27.63 -6.88
C ARG A 162 -29.90 27.24 -7.34
N ILE A 163 -30.23 27.24 -8.64
CA ILE A 163 -31.57 26.85 -9.13
C ILE A 163 -31.43 25.85 -10.27
N VAL A 164 -31.27 24.57 -9.93
CA VAL A 164 -31.17 23.46 -10.88
C VAL A 164 -32.52 22.74 -10.95
N ASP A 165 -33.12 22.66 -12.14
CA ASP A 165 -34.27 21.78 -12.37
C ASP A 165 -33.78 20.36 -12.65
N PHE A 166 -33.89 19.49 -11.66
CA PHE A 166 -33.46 18.08 -11.74
C PHE A 166 -34.36 17.18 -12.62
N GLY A 167 -35.36 17.72 -13.32
CA GLY A 167 -36.30 16.94 -14.13
C GLY A 167 -35.64 16.02 -15.16
N ALA A 168 -34.71 16.52 -15.98
CA ALA A 168 -34.05 15.70 -17.01
C ALA A 168 -33.13 14.63 -16.40
N LEU A 169 -32.43 14.94 -15.29
CA LEU A 169 -31.64 13.95 -14.57
C LEU A 169 -32.54 12.87 -13.94
N TYR A 170 -33.67 13.27 -13.36
CA TYR A 170 -34.67 12.34 -12.84
C TYR A 170 -35.18 11.38 -13.92
N GLU A 171 -35.54 11.89 -15.09
CA GLU A 171 -36.00 11.05 -16.22
C GLU A 171 -34.89 10.12 -16.74
N TYR A 172 -33.64 10.56 -16.71
CA TYR A 172 -32.51 9.70 -17.02
C TYR A 172 -32.41 8.56 -16.00
N CYS A 173 -32.46 8.87 -14.71
CA CYS A 173 -32.41 7.86 -13.64
C CYS A 173 -33.59 6.87 -13.72
N ASP A 174 -34.81 7.33 -14.01
CA ASP A 174 -35.97 6.46 -14.28
C ASP A 174 -35.60 5.41 -15.36
N ARG A 175 -35.15 5.85 -16.54
CA ARG A 175 -34.78 4.95 -17.63
C ARG A 175 -33.60 4.04 -17.29
N PHE A 176 -32.60 4.57 -16.58
CA PHE A 176 -31.40 3.85 -16.21
C PHE A 176 -31.72 2.70 -15.24
N PHE A 177 -32.45 2.97 -14.17
CA PHE A 177 -32.80 1.96 -13.17
C PHE A 177 -33.95 1.03 -13.59
N ASP A 178 -34.75 1.40 -14.58
CA ASP A 178 -35.67 0.46 -15.24
C ASP A 178 -34.92 -0.57 -16.11
N ARG A 179 -33.75 -0.19 -16.65
CA ARG A 179 -32.97 -1.02 -17.56
C ARG A 179 -31.91 -1.87 -16.87
N TYR A 180 -31.31 -1.38 -15.79
CA TYR A 180 -30.20 -2.03 -15.11
C TYR A 180 -30.50 -2.25 -13.63
N SER A 181 -30.24 -3.47 -13.16
CA SER A 181 -30.14 -3.72 -11.72
C SER A 181 -28.98 -2.94 -11.10
N LEU A 182 -29.00 -2.76 -9.78
CA LEU A 182 -27.89 -2.11 -9.08
C LEU A 182 -26.56 -2.86 -9.27
N GLU A 183 -26.58 -4.19 -9.27
CA GLU A 183 -25.38 -5.01 -9.49
C GLU A 183 -24.78 -4.78 -10.88
N GLU A 184 -25.62 -4.78 -11.93
CA GLU A 184 -25.18 -4.51 -13.29
C GLU A 184 -24.65 -3.07 -13.43
N ALA A 185 -25.33 -2.09 -12.84
CA ALA A 185 -24.88 -0.70 -12.86
C ALA A 185 -23.49 -0.55 -12.22
N LEU A 186 -23.26 -1.18 -11.06
CA LEU A 186 -21.98 -1.11 -10.35
C LEU A 186 -20.85 -1.79 -11.13
N VAL A 187 -21.09 -2.98 -11.70
CA VAL A 187 -20.10 -3.67 -12.54
C VAL A 187 -19.75 -2.81 -13.75
N ASN A 188 -20.74 -2.29 -14.47
CA ASN A 188 -20.49 -1.50 -15.67
C ASN A 188 -19.77 -0.18 -15.35
N CYS A 189 -20.14 0.53 -14.29
CA CYS A 189 -19.47 1.77 -13.91
C CYS A 189 -18.04 1.52 -13.37
N TYR A 190 -17.79 0.40 -12.70
CA TYR A 190 -16.46 0.07 -12.20
C TYR A 190 -15.41 -0.01 -13.31
N PHE A 191 -15.77 -0.46 -14.52
CA PHE A 191 -14.84 -0.65 -15.61
C PHE A 191 -14.53 0.59 -16.46
N PHE A 192 -15.15 1.75 -16.19
CA PHE A 192 -14.89 3.01 -16.93
C PHE A 192 -13.40 3.34 -17.05
N ARG A 193 -12.63 3.17 -15.97
CA ARG A 193 -11.19 3.48 -15.96
C ARG A 193 -10.34 2.43 -16.66
N PHE A 194 -10.71 1.15 -16.59
CA PHE A 194 -9.89 0.06 -17.14
C PHE A 194 -9.83 0.11 -18.66
N TYR A 195 -10.89 0.61 -19.31
CA TYR A 195 -10.86 0.93 -20.73
C TYR A 195 -9.76 1.94 -21.12
N LYS A 196 -9.27 2.76 -20.18
CA LYS A 196 -8.20 3.76 -20.41
C LYS A 196 -6.86 3.40 -19.77
N VAL A 197 -6.84 2.55 -18.76
CA VAL A 197 -5.64 2.14 -18.02
C VAL A 197 -4.79 1.12 -18.79
N GLY A 198 -5.33 0.50 -19.85
CA GLY A 198 -4.61 -0.49 -20.69
C GLY A 198 -3.31 -0.01 -21.37
N ASN A 199 -2.97 1.28 -21.28
CA ASN A 199 -1.73 1.86 -21.82
C ASN A 199 -0.64 2.13 -20.75
N ALA A 200 -0.88 1.83 -19.48
CA ALA A 200 0.14 1.99 -18.45
C ALA A 200 1.05 0.76 -18.40
N ASN A 201 2.36 0.97 -18.57
CA ASN A 201 3.36 -0.11 -18.65
C ASN A 201 3.49 -0.89 -17.33
N ASP A 202 3.29 -0.24 -16.19
CA ASP A 202 3.41 -0.82 -14.86
C ASP A 202 2.26 -0.33 -13.97
N ILE A 203 1.31 -1.22 -13.64
CA ILE A 203 0.13 -0.94 -12.82
C ILE A 203 0.19 -1.83 -11.58
N LEU A 204 -0.02 -1.25 -10.40
CA LEU A 204 -0.22 -2.03 -9.18
C LEU A 204 -1.70 -2.16 -8.89
N LEU A 205 -2.22 -3.37 -8.94
CA LEU A 205 -3.62 -3.63 -8.65
C LEU A 205 -3.81 -3.71 -7.13
N SER A 206 -4.59 -2.79 -6.55
CA SER A 206 -5.12 -2.92 -5.19
C SER A 206 -6.17 -4.02 -5.07
N ASN A 207 -6.76 -4.42 -6.19
CA ASN A 207 -7.70 -5.52 -6.29
C ASN A 207 -7.15 -6.55 -7.28
N THR A 208 -6.65 -7.68 -6.80
CA THR A 208 -6.10 -8.74 -7.67
C THR A 208 -7.19 -9.62 -8.28
N ASN A 209 -8.43 -9.56 -7.79
CA ASN A 209 -9.53 -10.38 -8.29
C ASN A 209 -9.93 -10.06 -9.74
N ILE A 210 -9.50 -8.91 -10.27
CA ILE A 210 -9.78 -8.49 -11.65
C ILE A 210 -8.75 -9.00 -12.67
N ILE A 211 -7.67 -9.66 -12.23
CA ILE A 211 -6.64 -10.20 -13.14
C ILE A 211 -7.26 -11.10 -14.22
N PRO A 212 -8.17 -12.06 -13.92
CA PRO A 212 -8.78 -12.91 -14.95
C PRO A 212 -9.53 -12.13 -16.03
N ILE A 213 -10.12 -10.99 -15.64
CA ILE A 213 -10.88 -10.10 -16.53
C ILE A 213 -9.91 -9.35 -17.45
N LEU A 214 -8.83 -8.81 -16.87
CA LEU A 214 -7.78 -8.11 -17.63
C LEU A 214 -7.08 -9.04 -18.61
N ASP A 215 -6.83 -10.30 -18.24
CA ASP A 215 -6.23 -11.30 -19.12
C ASP A 215 -7.16 -11.67 -20.29
N THR A 216 -8.46 -11.77 -20.03
CA THR A 216 -9.48 -12.04 -21.07
C THR A 216 -9.54 -10.88 -22.06
N ALA A 217 -9.61 -9.65 -21.56
CA ALA A 217 -9.56 -8.42 -22.35
C ALA A 217 -8.29 -8.36 -23.22
N ARG A 218 -7.14 -8.66 -22.63
CA ARG A 218 -5.84 -8.63 -23.32
C ARG A 218 -5.76 -9.66 -24.43
N THR A 219 -6.32 -10.85 -24.23
CA THR A 219 -6.34 -11.92 -25.23
C THR A 219 -7.24 -11.56 -26.42
N GLN A 220 -8.35 -10.87 -26.16
CA GLN A 220 -9.31 -10.47 -27.19
C GLN A 220 -8.84 -9.25 -28.01
N HIS A 221 -8.06 -8.35 -27.42
CA HIS A 221 -7.49 -7.17 -28.08
C HIS A 221 -6.00 -7.32 -28.45
N ALA A 222 -5.47 -8.56 -28.44
CA ALA A 222 -4.05 -8.84 -28.64
C ALA A 222 -3.50 -8.42 -30.03
N GLU A 223 -4.36 -8.26 -31.04
CA GLU A 223 -3.95 -7.82 -32.38
C GLU A 223 -3.66 -6.31 -32.46
N GLU A 224 -4.14 -5.50 -31.50
CA GLU A 224 -4.01 -4.04 -31.52
C GLU A 224 -2.93 -3.49 -30.57
N VAL A 225 -2.45 -4.29 -29.62
CA VAL A 225 -1.46 -3.87 -28.62
C VAL A 225 -0.15 -4.65 -28.81
N HIS A 226 0.87 -4.00 -29.36
CA HIS A 226 2.24 -4.52 -29.33
C HIS A 226 2.77 -4.52 -27.89
N ILE A 227 2.51 -5.61 -27.15
CA ILE A 227 3.09 -5.81 -25.83
C ILE A 227 4.50 -6.34 -26.02
N GLU A 228 5.50 -5.48 -25.82
CA GLU A 228 6.88 -5.94 -25.77
C GLU A 228 7.04 -6.96 -24.63
N PRO A 229 7.73 -8.09 -24.86
CA PRO A 229 8.01 -9.05 -23.80
C PRO A 229 8.74 -8.35 -22.65
N SER A 230 8.23 -8.49 -21.43
CA SER A 230 8.88 -7.91 -20.24
C SER A 230 10.36 -8.26 -20.21
N SER A 231 11.20 -7.24 -19.98
CA SER A 231 12.64 -7.43 -20.00
C SER A 231 13.06 -8.36 -18.87
N TYR A 232 14.23 -8.97 -19.02
CA TYR A 232 14.82 -9.80 -17.98
C TYR A 232 14.96 -9.05 -16.64
N ASN A 233 15.33 -7.77 -16.69
CA ASN A 233 15.48 -6.95 -15.49
C ASN A 233 14.14 -6.67 -14.81
N ASP A 234 13.06 -6.45 -15.57
CA ASP A 234 11.72 -6.20 -15.00
C ASP A 234 11.20 -7.45 -14.27
N ARG A 235 11.45 -8.63 -14.82
CA ARG A 235 11.09 -9.90 -14.17
C ARG A 235 11.85 -10.10 -12.86
N ILE A 236 13.15 -9.83 -12.86
CA ILE A 236 13.94 -9.91 -11.63
C ILE A 236 13.48 -8.88 -10.61
N ASP A 237 13.11 -7.68 -11.03
CA ASP A 237 12.64 -6.64 -10.12
C ASP A 237 11.34 -7.04 -9.42
N VAL A 238 10.39 -7.67 -10.13
CA VAL A 238 9.15 -8.22 -9.54
C VAL A 238 9.45 -9.30 -8.51
N VAL A 239 10.33 -10.25 -8.81
CA VAL A 239 10.73 -11.32 -7.88
C VAL A 239 11.46 -10.74 -6.66
N SER A 240 12.36 -9.79 -6.88
CA SER A 240 13.09 -9.08 -5.84
C SER A 240 12.15 -8.31 -4.92
N PHE A 241 11.16 -7.62 -5.48
CA PHE A 241 10.12 -6.94 -4.72
C PHE A 241 9.31 -7.93 -3.86
N GLU A 242 8.89 -9.06 -4.42
CA GLU A 242 8.08 -10.03 -3.68
C GLU A 242 8.87 -10.68 -2.52
N ILE A 243 10.16 -10.96 -2.73
CA ILE A 243 11.06 -11.40 -1.66
C ILE A 243 11.18 -10.31 -0.58
N PHE A 244 11.40 -9.06 -0.99
CA PHE A 244 11.51 -7.92 -0.08
C PHE A 244 10.23 -7.75 0.77
N ARG A 245 9.07 -7.79 0.12
CA ARG A 245 7.75 -7.68 0.76
C ARG A 245 7.56 -8.78 1.81
N GLN A 246 7.75 -10.05 1.46
CA GLN A 246 7.58 -11.15 2.41
C GLN A 246 8.54 -11.10 3.60
N ILE A 247 9.74 -10.55 3.41
CA ILE A 247 10.72 -10.37 4.49
C ILE A 247 10.31 -9.24 5.44
N ILE A 248 9.82 -8.11 4.92
CA ILE A 248 9.58 -6.90 5.72
C ILE A 248 8.17 -6.78 6.27
N SER A 249 7.15 -7.31 5.56
CA SER A 249 5.74 -7.22 5.94
C SER A 249 5.47 -7.67 7.38
N PRO A 250 6.01 -8.80 7.90
CA PRO A 250 5.76 -9.22 9.28
C PRO A 250 6.28 -8.25 10.35
N TYR A 251 7.16 -7.31 9.98
CA TYR A 251 7.75 -6.34 10.89
C TYR A 251 7.25 -4.92 10.66
N LEU A 252 6.63 -4.66 9.50
CA LEU A 252 6.16 -3.33 9.10
C LEU A 252 4.64 -3.28 9.00
N ASP A 253 4.04 -4.21 8.26
CA ASP A 253 2.59 -4.23 8.03
C ASP A 253 1.83 -4.71 9.29
N ASP A 254 2.47 -5.48 10.17
CA ASP A 254 1.89 -5.90 11.46
C ASP A 254 2.02 -4.81 12.56
N THR A 255 2.67 -3.67 12.27
CA THR A 255 2.72 -2.54 13.22
C THR A 255 1.37 -1.84 13.31
N ASP A 256 1.15 -1.10 14.41
CA ASP A 256 -0.07 -0.33 14.62
C ASP A 256 -0.30 0.62 13.44
N LYS A 257 -1.49 0.51 12.86
CA LYS A 257 -1.94 1.22 11.67
C LYS A 257 -1.80 2.73 11.80
N GLU A 258 -1.90 3.27 13.02
CA GLU A 258 -1.81 4.71 13.31
C GLU A 258 -0.39 5.25 13.14
N ILE A 259 0.64 4.44 13.40
CA ILE A 259 2.05 4.85 13.35
C ILE A 259 2.81 4.29 12.13
N ARG A 260 2.23 3.31 11.44
CA ARG A 260 2.86 2.57 10.33
C ARG A 260 3.43 3.49 9.25
N SER A 261 2.71 4.56 8.94
CA SER A 261 3.10 5.57 7.96
C SER A 261 4.29 6.41 8.43
N ASP A 262 4.29 6.84 9.69
CA ASP A 262 5.40 7.59 10.29
C ASP A 262 6.66 6.75 10.36
N VAL A 263 6.54 5.49 10.79
CA VAL A 263 7.66 4.54 10.82
C VAL A 263 8.23 4.37 9.42
N THR A 264 7.37 4.18 8.42
CA THR A 264 7.81 4.01 7.03
C THR A 264 8.51 5.27 6.50
N ALA A 265 7.96 6.46 6.78
CA ALA A 265 8.55 7.74 6.41
C ALA A 265 9.92 7.95 7.07
N ASP A 266 10.06 7.62 8.36
CA ASP A 266 11.34 7.67 9.08
C ASP A 266 12.40 6.76 8.44
N LEU A 267 12.02 5.53 8.06
CA LEU A 267 12.93 4.62 7.37
C LEU A 267 13.41 5.18 6.03
N ILE A 268 12.53 5.83 5.26
CA ILE A 268 12.86 6.46 3.98
C ILE A 268 13.84 7.63 4.19
N LEU A 269 13.57 8.49 5.17
CA LEU A 269 14.33 9.73 5.38
C LEU A 269 15.66 9.48 6.09
N ASN A 270 15.66 8.60 7.10
CA ASN A 270 16.77 8.45 8.03
C ASN A 270 17.53 7.13 7.90
N GLN A 271 16.93 6.09 7.28
CA GLN A 271 17.53 4.75 7.16
C GLN A 271 17.64 4.25 5.71
N ASN A 272 17.66 5.17 4.74
CA ASN A 272 17.69 4.86 3.32
C ASN A 272 18.82 3.89 2.91
N GLU A 273 20.00 4.01 3.52
CA GLU A 273 21.12 3.09 3.25
C GLU A 273 20.80 1.64 3.61
N GLU A 274 20.09 1.42 4.73
CA GLU A 274 19.67 0.09 5.18
C GLU A 274 18.59 -0.48 4.24
N VAL A 275 17.65 0.36 3.78
CA VAL A 275 16.65 0.00 2.76
C VAL A 275 17.34 -0.43 1.47
N ILE A 276 18.32 0.33 0.97
CA ILE A 276 19.07 0.00 -0.25
C ILE A 276 19.85 -1.30 -0.11
N LYS A 277 20.48 -1.56 1.05
CA LYS A 277 21.18 -2.83 1.30
C LYS A 277 20.23 -4.02 1.21
N LEU A 278 19.07 -3.95 1.86
CA LEU A 278 18.08 -5.01 1.82
C LEU A 278 17.55 -5.23 0.39
N LYS A 279 17.25 -4.16 -0.36
CA LYS A 279 16.86 -4.24 -1.77
C LYS A 279 17.91 -4.96 -2.62
N ASN A 280 19.19 -4.59 -2.49
CA ASN A 280 20.29 -5.21 -3.24
C ASN A 280 20.46 -6.69 -2.87
N LYS A 281 20.22 -7.06 -1.61
CA LYS A 281 20.22 -8.46 -1.17
C LYS A 281 19.06 -9.23 -1.81
N CYS A 282 17.85 -8.68 -1.81
CA CYS A 282 16.68 -9.30 -2.44
C CYS A 282 16.89 -9.48 -3.95
N TRP A 283 17.51 -8.52 -4.63
CA TRP A 283 17.88 -8.65 -6.04
C TRP A 283 18.81 -9.83 -6.28
N LYS A 284 19.88 -9.98 -5.49
CA LYS A 284 20.80 -11.13 -5.57
C LYS A 284 20.11 -12.46 -5.28
N LEU A 285 19.09 -12.48 -4.42
CA LEU A 285 18.30 -13.69 -4.17
C LEU A 285 17.38 -14.01 -5.36
N ALA A 286 16.77 -12.98 -5.97
CA ALA A 286 15.92 -13.10 -7.15
C ALA A 286 16.68 -13.67 -8.36
N GLU A 287 17.99 -13.41 -8.46
CA GLU A 287 18.86 -14.02 -9.47
C GLU A 287 18.89 -15.56 -9.44
N ASN A 288 18.49 -16.20 -8.34
CA ASN A 288 18.41 -17.66 -8.25
C ASN A 288 17.11 -18.22 -8.87
N PHE A 289 16.17 -17.36 -9.26
CA PHE A 289 14.94 -17.72 -9.97
C PHE A 289 15.08 -17.54 -11.49
N LYS A 290 16.30 -17.31 -12.00
CA LYS A 290 16.60 -17.16 -13.43
C LYS A 290 16.06 -18.35 -14.22
N GLY A 291 15.06 -18.10 -15.07
CA GLY A 291 14.53 -19.06 -16.04
C GLY A 291 13.11 -19.54 -15.78
N GLU A 292 12.59 -19.36 -14.57
CA GLU A 292 11.18 -19.65 -14.27
C GLU A 292 10.29 -18.55 -14.87
N LYS A 293 9.25 -18.94 -15.59
CA LYS A 293 8.32 -18.00 -16.26
C LYS A 293 6.92 -18.04 -15.65
N ASP A 294 6.61 -19.07 -14.88
CA ASP A 294 5.33 -19.21 -14.22
C ASP A 294 5.31 -18.44 -12.90
N LEU A 295 4.52 -17.36 -12.85
CA LEU A 295 4.36 -16.51 -11.67
C LEU A 295 3.77 -17.26 -10.46
N GLY A 296 2.90 -18.26 -10.68
CA GLY A 296 2.32 -19.08 -9.61
C GLY A 296 3.35 -20.02 -8.98
N VAL A 297 4.23 -20.58 -9.81
CA VAL A 297 5.37 -21.39 -9.35
C VAL A 297 6.42 -20.52 -8.64
N ILE A 298 6.69 -19.33 -9.15
CA ILE A 298 7.61 -18.36 -8.52
C ILE A 298 7.10 -17.97 -7.12
N THR A 299 5.84 -17.51 -7.01
CA THR A 299 5.27 -17.05 -5.74
C THR A 299 5.22 -18.15 -4.67
N SER A 300 4.83 -19.37 -5.04
CA SER A 300 4.82 -20.51 -4.11
C SER A 300 6.23 -20.96 -3.68
N ASN A 301 7.23 -20.82 -4.55
CA ASN A 301 8.62 -21.17 -4.23
C ASN A 301 9.37 -20.09 -3.45
N ILE A 302 9.00 -18.81 -3.56
CA ILE A 302 9.62 -17.70 -2.83
C ILE A 302 9.53 -17.92 -1.30
N ALA A 303 8.36 -18.26 -0.78
CA ALA A 303 8.17 -18.47 0.66
C ALA A 303 9.07 -19.59 1.20
N LYS A 304 9.11 -20.73 0.48
CA LYS A 304 10.00 -21.85 0.82
C LYS A 304 11.47 -21.44 0.73
N TYR A 305 11.84 -20.68 -0.29
CA TYR A 305 13.20 -20.22 -0.50
C TYR A 305 13.67 -19.27 0.62
N ILE A 306 12.81 -18.34 1.08
CA ILE A 306 13.06 -17.46 2.24
C ILE A 306 13.28 -18.30 3.50
N SER A 307 12.41 -19.30 3.75
CA SER A 307 12.52 -20.14 4.95
C SER A 307 13.86 -20.88 5.04
N VAL A 308 14.43 -21.29 3.90
CA VAL A 308 15.69 -22.03 3.84
C VAL A 308 16.93 -21.11 3.86
N ASN A 309 16.89 -19.97 3.17
CA ASN A 309 18.10 -19.19 2.86
C ASN A 309 18.18 -17.83 3.58
N VAL A 310 17.11 -17.40 4.25
CA VAL A 310 17.01 -16.06 4.82
C VAL A 310 16.66 -16.10 6.31
N GLU A 311 15.73 -16.95 6.72
CA GLU A 311 15.25 -16.99 8.11
C GLU A 311 16.35 -17.23 9.15
N SER A 312 17.34 -18.07 8.84
CA SER A 312 18.45 -18.36 9.75
C SER A 312 19.28 -17.10 10.05
N ASP A 313 19.50 -16.29 9.02
CA ASP A 313 20.32 -15.08 9.11
C ASP A 313 19.58 -13.98 9.87
N ILE A 314 18.28 -13.81 9.61
CA ILE A 314 17.41 -12.89 10.36
C ILE A 314 17.33 -13.34 11.83
N LYS A 315 17.09 -14.62 12.10
CA LYS A 315 17.05 -15.16 13.47
C LYS A 315 18.39 -14.99 14.18
N ALA A 316 19.51 -15.17 13.49
CA ALA A 316 20.84 -14.94 14.05
C ALA A 316 21.05 -13.47 14.41
N LEU A 317 20.63 -12.55 13.53
CA LEU A 317 20.70 -11.10 13.74
C LEU A 317 19.83 -10.65 14.92
N LEU A 318 18.57 -11.10 14.99
CA LEU A 318 17.65 -10.77 16.09
C LEU A 318 18.10 -11.35 17.44
N LYS A 319 18.78 -12.50 17.43
CA LYS A 319 19.37 -13.12 18.63
C LYS A 319 20.64 -12.42 19.11
N LEU A 320 21.21 -11.47 18.35
CA LEU A 320 22.41 -10.76 18.79
C LEU A 320 22.20 -10.14 20.17
N ASP A 321 21.04 -9.57 20.49
CA ASP A 321 20.79 -8.97 21.81
C ASP A 321 20.74 -10.00 22.96
N ALA A 322 20.04 -11.12 22.76
CA ALA A 322 19.98 -12.19 23.74
C ALA A 322 21.37 -12.81 23.97
N LYS A 323 22.15 -12.97 22.89
CA LYS A 323 23.53 -13.46 22.94
C LYS A 323 24.50 -12.40 23.46
N THR A 324 24.17 -11.11 23.36
CA THR A 324 24.93 -10.00 23.95
C THR A 324 24.75 -10.00 25.45
N TYR A 325 23.52 -10.11 25.94
CA TYR A 325 23.26 -10.22 27.38
C TYR A 325 23.88 -11.51 27.96
N GLY A 326 23.74 -12.63 27.26
CA GLY A 326 24.35 -13.92 27.62
C GLY A 326 25.87 -13.91 27.56
N SER A 327 26.49 -13.38 26.50
CA SER A 327 27.95 -13.33 26.36
C SER A 327 28.61 -12.26 27.23
N ILE A 328 27.93 -11.15 27.51
CA ILE A 328 28.37 -10.16 28.51
C ILE A 328 28.34 -10.84 29.89
N LYS A 329 27.25 -11.53 30.22
CA LYS A 329 27.13 -12.33 31.44
C LYS A 329 28.27 -13.37 31.51
N ASP A 330 28.39 -14.25 30.53
CA ASP A 330 29.39 -15.33 30.51
C ASP A 330 30.83 -14.79 30.50
N LYS A 331 31.15 -13.72 29.75
CA LYS A 331 32.49 -13.10 29.77
C LYS A 331 32.80 -12.38 31.08
N ILE A 332 31.80 -11.84 31.78
CA ILE A 332 31.95 -11.22 33.12
C ILE A 332 32.07 -12.31 34.20
N PHE A 333 31.33 -13.40 34.08
CA PHE A 333 31.26 -14.46 35.08
C PHE A 333 32.28 -15.59 34.91
N ALA A 334 32.87 -15.77 33.72
CA ALA A 334 33.94 -16.74 33.45
C ALA A 334 35.35 -16.20 33.72
N ASP A 335 35.52 -14.88 33.86
CA ASP A 335 36.82 -14.27 34.18
C ASP A 335 37.09 -14.40 35.69
N GLN A 336 37.85 -15.43 36.06
CA GLN A 336 38.24 -15.73 37.44
C GLN A 336 38.91 -14.52 38.13
N LYS A 337 39.58 -13.64 37.36
CA LYS A 337 40.22 -12.42 37.86
C LYS A 337 39.21 -11.31 38.18
N SER A 338 38.09 -11.27 37.47
CA SER A 338 36.98 -10.35 37.75
C SER A 338 36.26 -10.69 39.06
N TRP A 339 36.11 -11.97 39.39
CA TRP A 339 35.56 -12.44 40.68
C TRP A 339 36.49 -12.20 41.87
N ILE A 340 37.79 -12.42 41.71
CA ILE A 340 38.79 -12.13 42.76
C ILE A 340 38.83 -10.62 43.04
N GLY A 341 38.68 -9.78 42.02
CA GLY A 341 38.59 -8.32 42.14
C GLY A 341 37.28 -7.82 42.77
N LEU A 342 36.12 -8.34 42.38
CA LEU A 342 34.81 -8.01 42.98
C LEU A 342 34.69 -8.54 44.42
N GLY A 343 35.17 -9.76 44.67
CA GLY A 343 35.23 -10.35 46.00
C GLY A 343 36.18 -9.58 46.92
N GLY A 344 37.33 -9.14 46.41
CA GLY A 344 38.25 -8.28 47.15
C GLY A 344 37.74 -6.86 47.41
N PHE A 345 36.93 -6.29 46.50
CA PHE A 345 36.25 -5.01 46.70
C PHE A 345 35.16 -5.08 47.79
N VAL A 346 34.30 -6.11 47.73
CA VAL A 346 33.28 -6.34 48.77
C VAL A 346 33.92 -6.66 50.11
N PHE A 347 34.99 -7.47 50.11
CA PHE A 347 35.74 -7.78 51.32
C PHE A 347 36.43 -6.55 51.90
N SER A 348 37.09 -5.70 51.10
CA SER A 348 37.75 -4.48 51.60
C SER A 348 36.74 -3.43 52.09
N ALA A 349 35.56 -3.34 51.47
CA ALA A 349 34.48 -2.46 51.91
C ALA A 349 33.85 -2.89 53.25
N TYR A 350 33.95 -4.18 53.60
CA TYR A 350 33.39 -4.74 54.85
C TYR A 350 34.43 -4.98 55.96
N SER A 351 35.74 -4.93 55.67
CA SER A 351 36.78 -5.31 56.64
C SER A 351 37.76 -4.19 57.01
N ASP A 352 37.51 -2.93 56.61
CA ASP A 352 38.32 -1.73 56.93
C ASP A 352 39.83 -1.87 56.64
N LYS A 353 40.22 -2.87 55.84
CA LYS A 353 41.61 -3.15 55.46
C LYS A 353 41.81 -2.89 53.96
N PRO A 354 42.77 -2.04 53.56
CA PRO A 354 43.01 -1.73 52.15
C PRO A 354 43.82 -2.86 51.49
N LEU A 355 43.17 -3.96 51.17
CA LEU A 355 43.80 -5.10 50.49
C LEU A 355 43.86 -4.94 48.97
N ILE A 356 43.12 -3.98 48.39
CA ILE A 356 43.15 -3.66 46.96
C ILE A 356 43.11 -2.13 46.78
N THR A 357 44.09 -1.56 46.07
CA THR A 357 44.18 -0.12 45.82
C THR A 357 43.03 0.36 44.94
N VAL A 358 42.49 1.55 45.20
CA VAL A 358 41.41 2.20 44.42
C VAL A 358 41.69 2.18 42.89
N GLY A 359 42.97 2.23 42.49
CA GLY A 359 43.39 2.10 41.09
C GLY A 359 43.09 0.74 40.44
N ALA A 360 43.19 -0.37 41.18
CA ALA A 360 42.83 -1.70 40.67
C ALA A 360 41.32 -1.86 40.49
N SER A 361 40.51 -1.24 41.36
CA SER A 361 39.05 -1.23 41.26
C SER A 361 38.56 -0.39 40.08
N ILE A 362 39.18 0.77 39.82
CA ILE A 362 38.89 1.60 38.65
C ILE A 362 39.30 0.87 37.37
N ALA A 363 40.47 0.21 37.34
CA ALA A 363 40.93 -0.56 36.20
C ALA A 363 39.99 -1.74 35.86
N LEU A 364 39.45 -2.41 36.88
CA LEU A 364 38.48 -3.51 36.71
C LEU A 364 37.13 -3.01 36.19
N LEU A 365 36.56 -1.95 36.77
CA LEU A 365 35.33 -1.33 36.27
C LEU A 365 35.51 -0.82 34.84
N SER A 366 36.67 -0.21 34.55
CA SER A 366 37.03 0.24 33.20
C SER A 366 37.17 -0.92 32.22
N SER A 367 37.68 -2.08 32.66
CA SER A 367 37.80 -3.28 31.82
C SER A 367 36.44 -3.93 31.52
N VAL A 368 35.50 -3.92 32.48
CA VAL A 368 34.13 -4.41 32.30
C VAL A 368 33.37 -3.47 31.36
N LEU A 369 33.51 -2.17 31.54
CA LEU A 369 32.94 -1.15 30.66
C LEU A 369 33.57 -1.19 29.25
N ALA A 370 34.87 -1.46 29.14
CA ALA A 370 35.56 -1.59 27.86
C ALA A 370 35.13 -2.87 27.11
N LYS A 371 35.00 -4.00 27.81
CA LYS A 371 34.49 -5.27 27.22
C LYS A 371 33.02 -5.16 26.83
N SER A 372 32.18 -4.50 27.65
CA SER A 372 30.78 -4.25 27.29
C SER A 372 30.69 -3.28 26.12
N TYR A 373 31.46 -2.19 26.12
CA TYR A 373 31.55 -1.25 25.02
C TYR A 373 32.05 -1.91 23.74
N GLN A 374 33.10 -2.73 23.80
CA GLN A 374 33.64 -3.46 22.66
C GLN A 374 32.62 -4.49 22.13
N THR A 375 31.94 -5.24 23.01
CA THR A 375 30.90 -6.18 22.58
C THR A 375 29.73 -5.43 21.94
N VAL A 376 29.29 -4.32 22.54
CA VAL A 376 28.27 -3.43 21.94
C VAL A 376 28.74 -2.84 20.61
N GLN A 377 30.02 -2.48 20.48
CA GLN A 377 30.60 -1.96 19.25
C GLN A 377 30.73 -3.04 18.17
N GLU A 378 31.13 -4.25 18.54
CA GLU A 378 31.17 -5.44 17.68
C GLU A 378 29.76 -5.80 17.18
N ASN A 379 28.76 -5.75 18.06
CA ASN A 379 27.37 -5.94 17.67
C ASN A 379 26.84 -4.82 16.79
N ARG A 380 27.11 -3.55 17.13
CA ARG A 380 26.75 -2.40 16.28
C ARG A 380 27.39 -2.52 14.90
N LYS A 381 28.63 -3.02 14.83
CA LYS A 381 29.33 -3.29 13.58
C LYS A 381 28.72 -4.48 12.83
N ALA A 382 28.38 -5.57 13.52
CA ALA A 382 27.73 -6.73 12.90
C ALA A 382 26.33 -6.39 12.37
N ILE A 383 25.58 -5.57 13.10
CA ILE A 383 24.27 -5.05 12.68
C ILE A 383 24.44 -4.12 11.48
N SER A 384 25.34 -3.13 11.53
CA SER A 384 25.53 -2.17 10.42
C SER A 384 26.10 -2.80 9.15
N GLN A 385 26.81 -3.93 9.28
CA GLN A 385 27.33 -4.72 8.16
C GLN A 385 26.34 -5.73 7.60
N SER A 386 25.23 -6.02 8.30
CA SER A 386 24.22 -6.96 7.84
C SER A 386 23.33 -6.34 6.75
N ASP A 387 23.00 -7.12 5.73
CA ASP A 387 21.99 -6.75 4.73
C ASP A 387 20.57 -6.70 5.31
N TYR A 388 20.36 -7.24 6.52
CA TYR A 388 19.07 -7.31 7.22
C TYR A 388 18.98 -6.35 8.41
N SER A 389 19.89 -5.36 8.51
CA SER A 389 19.94 -4.39 9.63
C SER A 389 18.59 -3.68 9.85
N LEU A 390 17.87 -3.40 8.76
CA LEU A 390 16.56 -2.76 8.76
C LEU A 390 15.53 -3.53 9.59
N ILE A 391 15.54 -4.87 9.48
CA ILE A 391 14.63 -5.77 10.20
C ILE A 391 14.93 -5.74 11.70
N TYR A 392 16.21 -5.74 12.07
CA TYR A 392 16.62 -5.63 13.47
C TYR A 392 16.14 -4.32 14.11
N ARG A 393 16.14 -3.23 13.36
CA ARG A 393 15.64 -1.93 13.84
C ARG A 393 14.12 -1.93 13.99
N LEU A 394 13.39 -2.44 12.99
CA LEU A 394 11.94 -2.56 13.05
C LEU A 394 11.46 -3.41 14.23
N ASN A 395 12.16 -4.50 14.54
CA ASN A 395 11.82 -5.36 15.68
C ASN A 395 12.13 -4.73 17.07
N LYS A 396 12.75 -3.56 17.11
CA LYS A 396 13.09 -2.84 18.35
C LYS A 396 12.24 -1.59 18.59
N SER A 397 11.62 -1.08 17.54
CA SER A 397 10.60 -0.03 17.59
C SER A 397 9.33 -0.59 18.20
#